data_AF-A0A8K0NEE6-F1
#
_entry.id   AF-A0A8K0NEE6-F1
#
_cell.length_a   1.000
_cell.length_b   1.000
_cell.length_c   1.000
_cell.angle_alpha   90.00
_cell.angle_beta   90.00
_cell.angle_gamma   90.00
#
_symmetry.space_group_name_H-M   'P 1'
#
loop_
_entity.id
_entity.type
_entity.pdbx_description
1 polymer ?
#
loop_
_entity_poly.entity_id
_entity_poly.type
_entity_poly.pdbx_seq_one_letter_code
_entity_poly.pdbx_strand_id
1 'polypeptide(L)'
;YEPPSDMDSCLDRAEFRQASKRLQGSRDVGAQLFCAMLRSVGVRARLVCSLQPLACTSSAPTLPRPDRFSRKPRGTPKARAQDALAKYEALAARSRSASPSGASPGPSSTARRRLGHPNATAYHFQPPKPAMSTPSRMTPQTPHSAPIRIRESAHPVYWVEVLDTGHQKWQPVDPMVTHSFWKAKVLEPPMTDKENSLSYVVAFEADGTARDVTRRYAKAYAAKTRKLRVETVLNDDGEWWRKATRPFRRRQATDLDQIEDSELAGVEAREPMPKNVQDFKNHPVYALERHLRRHEVLVPGARPSGTLTAGGRGGGRGPLEKIYRRKDVRIARSADKWYRMGRLVRPNQVPVKWMPRRARPRDGRRYEGEGEGDDKNEDATADVPLYTTEQTDLYEAPPVRDGRVSKNKFGNIDVYVPSMIPRGGVHIRHEHAARAALLAGVDYAPALTGFSFQGRHGTAVLSGVVVAEEFREAVWAIVEGMADVEREVEDERRGLAARRMWRRLLMGLRIRERIWSRVDEEERREAEAEAGSETTDEFDMVVDDEDGGGGFMVE
;
A
#
# COMPACT_ATOMS: atom_id res chain seq x y z
N TYR A 1 -11.14 19.80 3.19
CA TYR A 1 -9.80 19.65 3.77
C TYR A 1 -9.09 20.96 3.51
N GLU A 2 -8.89 21.78 4.54
CA GLU A 2 -8.11 23.01 4.39
C GLU A 2 -6.63 22.64 4.58
N PRO A 3 -5.73 23.07 3.68
CA PRO A 3 -4.31 22.82 3.85
C PRO A 3 -3.80 23.52 5.13
N PRO A 4 -2.79 22.94 5.80
CA PRO A 4 -2.24 23.53 7.01
C PRO A 4 -1.72 24.97 6.78
N SER A 5 -1.89 25.85 7.77
CA SER A 5 -1.44 27.25 7.70
C SER A 5 0.09 27.42 7.67
N ASP A 6 0.82 26.35 7.96
CA ASP A 6 2.28 26.21 7.96
C ASP A 6 2.82 25.49 6.71
N MET A 7 1.97 25.26 5.70
CA MET A 7 2.38 24.68 4.42
C MET A 7 3.40 25.59 3.71
N ASP A 8 4.39 24.97 3.04
CA ASP A 8 5.44 25.73 2.37
C ASP A 8 4.84 26.69 1.33
N SER A 9 5.33 27.93 1.35
CA SER A 9 4.84 29.05 0.54
C SER A 9 5.17 28.95 -0.96
N CYS A 10 5.76 27.84 -1.37
CA CYS A 10 6.27 27.60 -2.72
C CYS A 10 5.65 26.32 -3.30
N LEU A 11 4.43 26.44 -3.81
CA LEU A 11 3.64 25.33 -4.33
C LEU A 11 3.78 25.17 -5.84
N ASP A 12 4.10 26.26 -6.55
CA ASP A 12 4.21 26.25 -8.00
C ASP A 12 5.55 26.79 -8.54
N ARG A 13 5.74 26.65 -9.85
CA ARG A 13 6.96 27.08 -10.55
C ARG A 13 7.16 28.60 -10.48
N ALA A 14 6.09 29.39 -10.47
CA ALA A 14 6.17 30.84 -10.46
C ALA A 14 6.63 31.34 -9.08
N GLU A 15 6.06 30.77 -8.02
CA GLU A 15 6.45 30.99 -6.63
C GLU A 15 7.90 30.56 -6.39
N PHE A 16 8.33 29.40 -6.92
CA PHE A 16 9.74 28.97 -6.81
C PHE A 16 10.71 29.96 -7.44
N ARG A 17 10.36 30.51 -8.61
CA ARG A 17 11.14 31.58 -9.26
C ARG A 17 11.08 32.91 -8.51
N GLN A 18 9.99 33.17 -7.79
CA GLN A 18 9.88 34.37 -6.98
C GLN A 18 10.70 34.24 -5.69
N ALA A 19 10.67 33.07 -5.05
CA ALA A 19 11.50 32.70 -3.91
C ALA A 19 12.99 32.82 -4.28
N SER A 20 13.39 32.36 -5.48
CA SER A 20 14.76 32.52 -5.97
C SER A 20 15.18 33.99 -6.11
N LYS A 21 14.28 34.87 -6.58
CA LYS A 21 14.56 36.31 -6.70
C LYS A 21 14.61 37.01 -5.35
N ARG A 22 13.77 36.57 -4.40
CA ARG A 22 13.70 37.13 -3.04
C ARG A 22 14.77 36.59 -2.12
N LEU A 23 15.40 35.47 -2.46
CA LEU A 23 16.33 34.72 -1.60
C LEU A 23 15.70 34.38 -0.24
N GLN A 24 14.43 34.01 -0.24
CA GLN A 24 13.63 33.70 0.94
C GLN A 24 12.81 32.43 0.70
N GLY A 25 12.74 31.58 1.72
CA GLY A 25 11.98 30.32 1.67
C GLY A 25 12.31 29.43 2.88
N SER A 26 11.72 28.24 2.90
CA SER A 26 12.06 27.19 3.86
C SER A 26 13.49 26.67 3.65
N ARG A 27 14.02 25.92 4.62
CA ARG A 27 15.31 25.21 4.46
C ARG A 27 15.31 24.24 3.27
N ASP A 28 14.15 23.68 2.94
CA ASP A 28 13.95 22.75 1.84
C ASP A 28 14.00 23.48 0.49
N VAL A 29 13.29 24.61 0.37
CA VAL A 29 13.39 25.50 -0.80
C VAL A 29 14.82 25.99 -0.97
N GLY A 30 15.51 26.33 0.12
CA GLY A 30 16.93 26.71 0.10
C GLY A 30 17.83 25.62 -0.50
N ALA A 31 17.66 24.36 -0.10
CA ALA A 31 18.41 23.24 -0.67
C ALA A 31 18.11 23.03 -2.17
N GLN A 32 16.85 23.16 -2.56
CA GLN A 32 16.42 23.07 -3.96
C GLN A 32 17.00 24.20 -4.83
N LEU A 33 16.96 25.44 -4.33
CA LEU A 33 17.54 26.61 -5.00
C LEU A 33 19.06 26.51 -5.10
N PHE A 34 19.72 26.01 -4.06
CA PHE A 34 21.16 25.74 -4.09
C PHE A 34 21.51 24.70 -5.17
N CYS A 35 20.73 23.62 -5.30
CA CYS A 35 20.90 22.65 -6.38
C CYS A 35 20.72 23.30 -7.76
N ALA A 36 19.70 24.14 -7.92
CA ALA A 36 19.43 24.85 -9.17
C ALA A 36 20.57 25.81 -9.54
N MET A 37 21.11 26.54 -8.56
CA MET A 37 22.27 27.43 -8.73
C MET A 37 23.52 26.67 -9.18
N LEU A 38 23.83 25.53 -8.55
CA LEU A 38 24.96 24.69 -8.97
C LEU A 38 24.79 24.20 -10.41
N ARG A 39 23.59 23.76 -10.78
CA ARG A 39 23.28 23.36 -12.15
C ARG A 39 23.42 24.52 -13.14
N SER A 40 23.04 25.74 -12.77
CA SER A 40 23.14 26.90 -13.67
C SER A 40 24.57 27.32 -14.00
N VAL A 41 25.53 26.99 -13.12
CA VAL A 41 26.96 27.24 -13.35
C VAL A 41 27.69 26.02 -13.93
N GLY A 42 26.96 25.00 -14.38
CA GLY A 42 27.53 23.81 -15.03
C GLY A 42 28.05 22.72 -14.08
N VAL A 43 27.81 22.84 -12.76
CA VAL A 43 28.17 21.78 -11.81
C VAL A 43 27.16 20.65 -11.91
N ARG A 44 27.66 19.41 -12.09
CA ARG A 44 26.84 18.21 -12.07
C ARG A 44 26.35 17.93 -10.65
N ALA A 45 25.11 18.31 -10.39
CA ALA A 45 24.49 18.21 -9.07
C ALA A 45 23.14 17.46 -9.09
N ARG A 46 22.89 16.66 -8.05
CA ARG A 46 21.61 15.96 -7.80
C ARG A 46 20.91 16.56 -6.58
N LEU A 47 19.59 16.66 -6.65
CA LEU A 47 18.78 16.96 -5.49
C LEU A 47 18.50 15.64 -4.76
N VAL A 48 18.88 15.55 -3.49
CA VAL A 48 18.63 14.36 -2.68
C VAL A 48 17.47 14.63 -1.74
N CYS A 49 16.56 13.66 -1.64
CA CYS A 49 15.39 13.70 -0.79
C CYS A 49 15.33 12.45 0.09
N SER A 50 15.30 12.63 1.40
CA SER A 50 14.94 11.60 2.37
C SER A 50 13.42 11.53 2.48
N LEU A 51 12.77 10.63 1.76
CA LEU A 51 11.31 10.50 1.79
C LEU A 51 10.86 10.13 3.21
N GLN A 52 9.80 10.79 3.68
CA GLN A 52 9.21 10.61 5.00
C GLN A 52 7.84 9.92 4.93
N PRO A 53 7.74 8.65 4.45
CA PRO A 53 6.48 7.94 4.45
C PRO A 53 6.05 7.61 5.89
N LEU A 54 4.74 7.43 6.09
CA LEU A 54 4.23 6.86 7.33
C LEU A 54 4.84 5.47 7.56
N ALA A 55 5.23 5.20 8.80
CA ALA A 55 5.87 3.94 9.16
C ALA A 55 4.90 2.76 8.93
N CYS A 56 5.34 1.79 8.11
CA CYS A 56 4.55 0.60 7.75
C CYS A 56 4.88 -0.64 8.61
N THR A 57 5.77 -0.50 9.60
CA THR A 57 6.17 -1.59 10.49
C THR A 57 5.14 -1.81 11.60
N SER A 58 4.98 -3.05 12.08
CA SER A 58 4.04 -3.37 13.16
C SER A 58 4.28 -2.62 14.48
N SER A 59 5.49 -2.12 14.70
CA SER A 59 5.86 -1.32 15.87
C SER A 59 5.71 0.20 15.65
N ALA A 60 5.15 0.61 14.51
CA ALA A 60 4.91 2.02 14.23
C ALA A 60 3.92 2.62 15.23
N PRO A 61 4.11 3.88 15.65
CA PRO A 61 3.10 4.61 16.41
C PRO A 61 1.79 4.61 15.62
N THR A 62 0.69 4.19 16.25
CA THR A 62 -0.63 4.34 15.62
C THR A 62 -0.94 5.82 15.51
N LEU A 63 -1.56 6.23 14.39
CA LEU A 63 -2.10 7.58 14.25
C LEU A 63 -2.92 7.88 15.51
N PRO A 64 -2.73 9.06 16.15
CA PRO A 64 -3.60 9.48 17.23
C PRO A 64 -5.04 9.32 16.74
N ARG A 65 -5.86 8.56 17.47
CA ARG A 65 -7.28 8.55 17.17
C ARG A 65 -7.72 10.01 17.18
N PRO A 66 -8.39 10.52 16.13
CA PRO A 66 -8.89 11.88 16.16
C PRO A 66 -9.68 12.00 17.46
N ASP A 67 -9.33 13.00 18.25
CA ASP A 67 -9.87 13.20 19.59
C ASP A 67 -11.34 13.58 19.47
N ARG A 68 -12.17 12.59 19.11
CA ARG A 68 -13.60 12.63 19.31
C ARG A 68 -13.72 12.66 20.83
N PHE A 69 -13.95 13.86 21.36
CA PHE A 69 -14.08 14.22 22.77
C PHE A 69 -12.89 14.89 23.48
N SER A 70 -12.04 15.64 22.78
CA SER A 70 -11.54 16.89 23.38
C SER A 70 -12.71 17.87 23.50
N ARG A 71 -13.55 17.68 24.51
CA ARG A 71 -14.40 18.75 25.00
C ARG A 71 -13.42 19.86 25.37
N LYS A 72 -13.38 20.94 24.57
CA LYS A 72 -12.78 22.22 24.98
C LYS A 72 -13.10 22.40 26.47
N PRO A 73 -12.11 22.62 27.35
CA PRO A 73 -12.39 22.78 28.78
C PRO A 73 -13.50 23.82 28.86
N ARG A 74 -14.66 23.44 29.42
CA ARG A 74 -15.75 24.38 29.64
C ARG A 74 -15.16 25.42 30.57
N GLY A 75 -14.78 26.58 30.01
CA GLY A 75 -14.38 27.74 30.79
C GLY A 75 -15.42 27.93 31.89
N THR A 76 -14.95 28.20 33.10
CA THR A 76 -15.83 28.36 34.27
C THR A 76 -16.95 29.35 33.93
N PRO A 77 -18.14 29.22 34.54
CA PRO A 77 -19.27 30.14 34.28
C PRO A 77 -18.86 31.61 34.39
N LYS A 78 -17.90 31.90 35.28
CA LYS A 78 -17.30 33.22 35.49
C LYS A 78 -16.51 33.75 34.27
N ALA A 79 -15.73 32.89 33.60
CA ALA A 79 -14.99 33.26 32.39
C ALA A 79 -15.92 33.51 31.18
N ARG A 80 -17.01 32.75 31.07
CA ARG A 80 -18.05 32.99 30.05
C ARG A 80 -18.84 34.27 30.31
N ALA A 81 -19.15 34.57 31.57
CA ALA A 81 -19.82 35.81 31.95
C ALA A 81 -18.94 37.04 31.67
N GLN A 82 -17.64 36.97 31.95
CA GLN A 82 -16.70 38.06 31.64
C GLN A 82 -16.52 38.29 30.14
N ASP A 83 -16.43 37.23 29.34
CA ASP A 83 -16.32 37.34 27.88
C ASP A 83 -17.62 37.85 27.23
N ALA A 84 -18.78 37.48 27.79
CA ALA A 84 -20.07 38.03 27.38
C ALA A 84 -20.21 39.51 27.76
N LEU A 85 -19.76 39.91 28.95
CA LEU A 85 -19.76 41.30 29.42
C LEU A 85 -18.85 42.17 28.53
N ALA A 86 -17.65 41.69 28.21
CA ALA A 86 -16.71 42.41 27.34
C ALA A 86 -17.25 42.59 25.91
N LYS A 87 -17.95 41.58 25.37
CA LYS A 87 -18.65 41.68 24.08
C LYS A 87 -19.83 42.65 24.15
N TYR A 88 -20.57 42.67 25.25
CA TYR A 88 -21.68 43.60 25.47
C TYR A 88 -21.19 45.05 25.64
N GLU A 89 -20.07 45.26 26.34
CA GLU A 89 -19.43 46.57 26.47
C GLU A 89 -18.88 47.09 25.14
N ALA A 90 -18.31 46.21 24.31
CA ALA A 90 -17.85 46.57 22.96
C ALA A 90 -19.02 46.94 22.02
N LEU A 91 -20.17 46.28 22.15
CA LEU A 91 -21.40 46.64 21.44
C LEU A 91 -22.03 47.94 21.98
N ALA A 92 -22.04 48.12 23.30
CA ALA A 92 -22.55 49.33 23.95
C ALA A 92 -21.67 50.56 23.71
N ALA A 93 -20.36 50.39 23.46
CA ALA A 93 -19.46 51.45 23.04
C ALA A 93 -19.73 51.89 21.58
N ARG A 94 -20.01 50.93 20.67
CA ARG A 94 -20.45 51.22 19.29
C ARG A 94 -21.84 51.86 19.23
N SER A 95 -22.69 51.61 20.21
CA SER A 95 -24.03 52.21 20.32
C SER A 95 -24.04 53.60 20.96
N ARG A 96 -22.98 54.02 21.68
CA ARG A 96 -22.93 55.32 22.39
C ARG A 96 -22.43 56.50 21.54
N SER A 97 -22.03 56.26 20.29
CA SER A 97 -21.75 57.34 19.32
C SER A 97 -22.96 57.69 18.44
N ALA A 98 -24.17 57.25 18.81
CA ALA A 98 -25.41 57.64 18.13
C ALA A 98 -26.53 57.83 19.16
N SER A 99 -26.68 59.07 19.65
CA SER A 99 -27.91 59.50 20.32
C SER A 99 -28.80 60.29 19.35
N PRO A 100 -30.09 59.96 19.22
CA PRO A 100 -31.08 60.70 18.45
C PRO A 100 -31.95 61.60 19.34
N SER A 101 -32.54 62.66 18.79
CA SER A 101 -33.70 63.34 19.39
C SER A 101 -34.84 63.43 18.38
N GLY A 102 -35.96 62.75 18.69
CA GLY A 102 -37.32 63.20 18.35
C GLY A 102 -38.00 62.69 17.06
N ALA A 103 -38.62 61.51 17.15
CA ALA A 103 -39.95 61.10 16.62
C ALA A 103 -40.33 61.19 15.10
N SER A 104 -40.22 60.02 14.43
CA SER A 104 -41.21 59.24 13.63
C SER A 104 -42.05 59.82 12.46
N PRO A 105 -42.50 59.00 11.48
CA PRO A 105 -41.75 57.93 10.77
C PRO A 105 -41.98 57.90 9.23
N GLY A 106 -40.92 57.52 8.51
CA GLY A 106 -40.99 56.77 7.25
C GLY A 106 -41.17 57.57 5.94
N PRO A 107 -40.95 56.91 4.79
CA PRO A 107 -39.69 56.31 4.38
C PRO A 107 -39.26 56.83 2.99
N SER A 108 -37.96 56.92 2.70
CA SER A 108 -37.49 57.21 1.34
C SER A 108 -36.58 56.13 0.80
N SER A 109 -37.08 55.49 -0.26
CA SER A 109 -36.31 54.74 -1.22
C SER A 109 -35.71 55.69 -2.26
N THR A 110 -34.53 55.30 -2.74
CA THR A 110 -34.08 55.38 -4.13
C THR A 110 -34.23 56.70 -4.92
N ALA A 111 -33.06 57.31 -5.16
CA ALA A 111 -32.51 57.63 -6.48
C ALA A 111 -33.47 57.67 -7.68
N ARG A 112 -33.70 58.87 -8.24
CA ARG A 112 -33.34 59.29 -9.61
C ARG A 112 -34.12 60.53 -10.07
N ARG A 113 -33.42 61.37 -10.86
CA ARG A 113 -33.88 62.43 -11.78
C ARG A 113 -34.39 63.73 -11.13
N ARG A 114 -34.23 64.91 -11.71
CA ARG A 114 -33.47 65.49 -12.84
C ARG A 114 -33.66 67.01 -12.68
N LEU A 115 -32.61 67.78 -12.92
CA LEU A 115 -32.60 68.99 -13.76
C LEU A 115 -33.80 69.95 -13.62
N GLY A 116 -33.53 71.14 -13.09
CA GLY A 116 -34.44 72.27 -13.04
C GLY A 116 -33.75 73.48 -12.40
N HIS A 117 -32.76 74.05 -13.08
CA HIS A 117 -32.16 75.33 -12.71
C HIS A 117 -33.20 76.45 -12.86
N PRO A 118 -33.14 77.46 -11.98
CA PRO A 118 -32.76 78.79 -12.47
C PRO A 118 -31.71 79.43 -11.54
N ASN A 119 -30.86 80.29 -12.09
CA ASN A 119 -29.71 80.98 -11.45
C ASN A 119 -28.36 80.25 -11.54
N ALA A 120 -28.05 79.73 -12.73
CA ALA A 120 -26.69 79.45 -13.16
C ALA A 120 -25.96 80.75 -13.54
N THR A 121 -25.50 81.54 -12.56
CA THR A 121 -24.44 82.57 -12.74
C THR A 121 -23.78 82.89 -11.40
N ALA A 122 -22.45 82.97 -11.40
CA ALA A 122 -21.51 83.23 -10.28
C ALA A 122 -21.22 81.97 -9.43
N TYR A 123 -20.07 81.30 -9.52
CA TYR A 123 -18.71 81.84 -9.51
C TYR A 123 -17.72 81.00 -10.31
N HIS A 124 -16.77 81.70 -10.95
CA HIS A 124 -15.60 81.17 -11.65
C HIS A 124 -14.69 80.36 -10.70
N PHE A 125 -14.48 79.09 -11.03
CA PHE A 125 -13.41 78.26 -10.45
C PHE A 125 -12.27 78.14 -11.47
N GLN A 126 -11.10 78.69 -11.14
CA GLN A 126 -9.85 78.44 -11.87
C GLN A 126 -8.82 77.76 -10.95
N PRO A 127 -8.07 76.78 -11.48
CA PRO A 127 -7.18 75.93 -10.70
C PRO A 127 -5.77 76.53 -10.58
N PRO A 128 -5.03 76.31 -9.47
CA PRO A 128 -3.59 76.47 -9.47
C PRO A 128 -2.84 75.11 -9.46
N LYS A 129 -1.83 75.01 -10.34
CA LYS A 129 -0.69 74.06 -10.26
C LYS A 129 0.42 74.65 -9.33
N PRO A 130 1.65 74.09 -9.26
CA PRO A 130 2.19 73.35 -8.11
C PRO A 130 3.34 74.08 -7.38
N ALA A 131 3.72 73.62 -6.18
CA ALA A 131 5.01 73.95 -5.56
C ALA A 131 5.56 72.73 -4.78
N MET A 132 6.88 72.50 -4.93
CA MET A 132 7.65 71.33 -4.46
C MET A 132 8.19 71.47 -3.03
N SER A 133 8.77 70.35 -2.54
CA SER A 133 9.63 70.10 -1.35
C SER A 133 8.86 69.62 -0.10
N THR A 134 9.15 68.50 0.57
CA THR A 134 10.38 67.74 0.89
C THR A 134 9.99 66.27 1.25
N PRO A 135 10.93 65.30 1.36
CA PRO A 135 10.62 63.88 1.19
C PRO A 135 9.88 63.32 2.40
N SER A 136 8.66 62.83 2.16
CA SER A 136 7.94 62.02 3.13
C SER A 136 8.74 60.73 3.36
N ARG A 137 9.38 60.68 4.53
CA ARG A 137 9.83 59.51 5.27
C ARG A 137 9.18 58.23 4.73
N MET A 138 10.02 57.43 4.07
CA MET A 138 9.70 56.07 3.69
C MET A 138 9.04 55.40 4.90
N THR A 139 7.81 54.95 4.72
CA THR A 139 7.23 53.95 5.61
C THR A 139 8.25 52.82 5.73
N PRO A 140 8.68 52.44 6.95
CA PRO A 140 9.51 51.26 7.10
C PRO A 140 8.75 50.11 6.46
N GLN A 141 9.40 49.45 5.49
CA GLN A 141 9.00 48.12 5.08
C GLN A 141 8.77 47.34 6.37
N THR A 142 7.57 46.81 6.55
CA THR A 142 7.24 45.99 7.72
C THR A 142 8.37 44.99 7.91
N PRO A 143 9.03 44.96 9.08
CA PRO A 143 9.98 43.93 9.38
C PRO A 143 9.25 42.59 9.25
N HIS A 144 9.85 41.69 8.48
CA HIS A 144 9.57 40.27 8.35
C HIS A 144 8.44 39.75 9.24
N SER A 145 7.38 39.20 8.61
CA SER A 145 6.42 38.36 9.34
C SER A 145 7.21 37.39 10.21
N ALA A 146 6.91 37.36 11.52
CA ALA A 146 7.62 36.51 12.46
C ALA A 146 7.71 35.08 11.90
N PRO A 147 8.89 34.44 11.91
CA PRO A 147 9.05 33.11 11.34
C PRO A 147 8.06 32.17 12.01
N ILE A 148 7.27 31.46 11.20
CA ILE A 148 6.38 30.41 11.67
C ILE A 148 7.25 29.41 12.44
N ARG A 149 6.98 29.23 13.74
CA ARG A 149 7.74 28.28 14.57
C ARG A 149 7.25 26.87 14.27
N ILE A 150 7.79 26.27 13.24
CA ILE A 150 7.59 24.85 12.91
C ILE A 150 8.56 24.04 13.77
N ARG A 151 8.07 22.97 14.39
CA ARG A 151 8.92 22.01 15.09
C ARG A 151 9.57 21.13 14.03
N GLU A 152 10.85 21.36 13.77
CA GLU A 152 11.60 20.62 12.75
C GLU A 152 12.71 19.76 13.36
N SER A 153 13.10 18.72 12.64
CA SER A 153 14.30 17.93 12.95
C SER A 153 15.57 18.78 12.79
N ALA A 154 16.60 18.52 13.59
CA ALA A 154 17.94 19.08 13.43
C ALA A 154 18.69 18.51 12.20
N HIS A 155 18.07 17.61 11.44
CA HIS A 155 18.61 17.02 10.23
C HIS A 155 17.73 17.36 9.02
N PRO A 156 18.34 17.52 7.83
CA PRO A 156 17.64 17.90 6.62
C PRO A 156 16.79 16.76 6.06
N VAL A 157 15.74 17.12 5.33
CA VAL A 157 15.00 16.22 4.44
C VAL A 157 15.55 16.30 3.03
N TYR A 158 15.95 17.50 2.59
CA TYR A 158 16.58 17.75 1.30
C TYR A 158 18.02 18.23 1.45
N TRP A 159 18.89 17.73 0.59
CA TRP A 159 20.26 18.22 0.44
C TRP A 159 20.74 18.00 -0.99
N VAL A 160 22.00 18.29 -1.30
CA VAL A 160 22.55 18.20 -2.65
C VAL A 160 23.70 17.21 -2.69
N GLU A 161 23.81 16.47 -3.80
CA GLU A 161 25.03 15.74 -4.14
C GLU A 161 25.72 16.42 -5.32
N VAL A 162 27.03 16.57 -5.23
CA VAL A 162 27.87 17.10 -6.31
C VAL A 162 28.79 15.99 -6.81
N LEU A 163 28.90 15.85 -8.13
CA LEU A 163 29.85 14.89 -8.70
C LEU A 163 31.28 15.45 -8.61
N ASP A 164 32.11 14.78 -7.84
CA ASP A 164 33.55 14.92 -7.89
C ASP A 164 34.07 14.17 -9.12
N THR A 165 34.43 14.93 -10.17
CA THR A 165 34.90 14.37 -11.44
C THR A 165 36.28 13.73 -11.34
N GLY A 166 37.11 14.13 -10.38
CA GLY A 166 38.42 13.53 -10.15
C GLY A 166 38.31 12.13 -9.56
N HIS A 167 37.41 11.96 -8.59
CA HIS A 167 37.18 10.67 -7.93
C HIS A 167 36.03 9.85 -8.53
N GLN A 168 35.34 10.38 -9.55
CA GLN A 168 34.12 9.80 -10.13
C GLN A 168 33.09 9.42 -9.05
N LYS A 169 32.90 10.31 -8.07
CA LYS A 169 32.12 10.03 -6.86
C LYS A 169 31.13 11.13 -6.53
N TRP A 170 29.91 10.77 -6.16
CA TRP A 170 28.92 11.71 -5.66
C TRP A 170 29.20 12.08 -4.20
N GLN A 171 29.36 13.38 -3.94
CA GLN A 171 29.70 13.93 -2.63
C GLN A 171 28.51 14.70 -2.05
N PRO A 172 28.07 14.41 -0.82
CA PRO A 172 26.95 15.09 -0.19
C PRO A 172 27.33 16.49 0.31
N VAL A 173 26.39 17.42 0.16
CA VAL A 173 26.51 18.84 0.47
C VAL A 173 25.21 19.32 1.09
N ASP A 174 25.27 19.81 2.31
CA ASP A 174 24.14 20.47 2.97
C ASP A 174 24.57 21.84 3.51
N PRO A 175 24.26 22.93 2.78
CA PRO A 175 24.57 24.28 3.24
C PRO A 175 23.50 24.87 4.17
N MET A 176 22.36 24.21 4.39
CA MET A 176 21.20 24.81 5.05
C MET A 176 21.05 24.39 6.50
N VAL A 177 21.25 23.10 6.82
CA VAL A 177 20.91 22.54 8.15
C VAL A 177 22.15 22.14 8.93
N THR A 178 22.95 21.24 8.37
CA THR A 178 24.14 20.67 9.02
C THR A 178 25.43 21.40 8.68
N HIS A 179 25.42 22.27 7.67
CA HIS A 179 26.60 22.95 7.10
C HIS A 179 27.76 21.97 6.82
N SER A 180 27.42 20.77 6.36
CA SER A 180 28.36 19.66 6.21
C SER A 180 28.66 19.37 4.75
N PHE A 181 29.94 19.07 4.51
CA PHE A 181 30.50 18.79 3.20
C PHE A 181 31.20 17.43 3.27
N TRP A 182 30.84 16.52 2.35
CA TRP A 182 31.49 15.24 2.09
C TRP A 182 31.35 14.24 3.25
N LYS A 183 30.38 14.50 4.15
CA LYS A 183 30.11 13.72 5.37
C LYS A 183 28.71 13.12 5.34
N ALA A 184 28.51 12.06 4.54
CA ALA A 184 27.20 11.42 4.35
C ALA A 184 26.50 11.02 5.67
N LYS A 185 27.23 10.43 6.63
CA LYS A 185 26.65 9.90 7.87
C LYS A 185 26.14 10.99 8.83
N VAL A 186 26.55 12.25 8.66
CA VAL A 186 26.07 13.38 9.51
C VAL A 186 24.63 13.74 9.18
N LEU A 187 24.19 13.47 7.94
CA LEU A 187 22.86 13.77 7.46
C LEU A 187 21.80 12.77 7.96
N GLU A 188 22.21 11.62 8.49
CA GLU A 188 21.28 10.66 9.08
C GLU A 188 20.87 11.09 10.50
N PRO A 189 19.56 11.32 10.76
CA PRO A 189 19.05 11.65 12.07
C PRO A 189 19.20 10.49 13.07
N PRO A 190 19.22 10.77 14.38
CA PRO A 190 19.07 9.74 15.40
C PRO A 190 17.75 8.98 15.24
N MET A 191 17.74 7.67 15.49
CA MET A 191 16.50 6.87 15.46
C MET A 191 15.40 7.32 16.43
N THR A 192 15.74 8.14 17.41
CA THR A 192 14.81 8.72 18.38
C THR A 192 14.12 9.98 17.87
N ASP A 193 14.55 10.50 16.72
CA ASP A 193 13.91 11.63 16.07
C ASP A 193 12.51 11.23 15.59
N LYS A 194 11.52 12.02 15.97
CA LYS A 194 10.11 11.79 15.65
C LYS A 194 9.69 12.46 14.34
N GLU A 195 10.41 13.49 13.92
CA GLU A 195 10.07 14.30 12.76
C GLU A 195 10.82 13.86 11.49
N ASN A 196 11.93 13.11 11.65
CA ASN A 196 12.75 12.66 10.53
C ASN A 196 13.25 11.22 10.72
N SER A 197 12.86 10.33 9.81
CA SER A 197 13.26 8.93 9.75
C SER A 197 13.90 8.62 8.40
N LEU A 198 15.21 8.38 8.40
CA LEU A 198 15.94 8.03 7.17
C LEU A 198 15.66 6.57 6.81
N SER A 199 14.81 6.37 5.81
CA SER A 199 14.38 5.05 5.32
C SER A 199 14.53 4.90 3.80
N TYR A 200 14.16 5.93 3.06
CA TYR A 200 14.29 6.01 1.60
C TYR A 200 14.96 7.33 1.22
N VAL A 201 16.21 7.27 0.79
CA VAL A 201 16.93 8.44 0.27
C VAL A 201 17.05 8.30 -1.24
N VAL A 202 16.43 9.23 -1.96
CA VAL A 202 16.37 9.23 -3.43
C VAL A 202 17.09 10.45 -3.97
N ALA A 203 18.06 10.24 -4.86
CA ALA A 203 18.79 11.31 -5.54
C ALA A 203 18.23 11.52 -6.96
N PHE A 204 17.81 12.74 -7.26
CA PHE A 204 17.25 13.17 -8.53
C PHE A 204 18.27 13.98 -9.35
N GLU A 205 18.59 13.49 -10.54
CA GLU A 205 19.45 14.16 -11.51
C GLU A 205 18.73 15.29 -12.26
N ALA A 206 19.46 16.02 -13.10
CA ALA A 206 18.90 17.11 -13.90
C ALA A 206 17.98 16.62 -15.04
N ASP A 207 18.16 15.38 -15.50
CA ASP A 207 17.34 14.73 -16.54
C ASP A 207 16.05 14.09 -15.97
N GLY A 208 15.79 14.25 -14.66
CA GLY A 208 14.65 13.65 -13.97
C GLY A 208 14.86 12.19 -13.56
N THR A 209 16.04 11.62 -13.81
CA THR A 209 16.34 10.26 -13.37
C THR A 209 16.58 10.22 -11.87
N ALA A 210 16.19 9.12 -11.24
CA ALA A 210 16.27 8.98 -9.79
C ALA A 210 16.90 7.65 -9.36
N ARG A 211 17.69 7.70 -8.29
CA ARG A 211 18.38 6.54 -7.71
C ARG A 211 18.16 6.46 -6.21
N ASP A 212 18.00 5.24 -5.70
CA ASP A 212 17.99 4.98 -4.25
C ASP A 212 19.44 4.93 -3.74
N VAL A 213 19.84 5.99 -3.04
CA VAL A 213 21.19 6.18 -2.48
C VAL A 213 21.21 5.98 -0.97
N THR A 214 20.16 5.38 -0.38
CA THR A 214 19.99 5.20 1.08
C THR A 214 21.22 4.62 1.77
N ARG A 215 21.88 3.64 1.13
CA ARG A 215 23.08 2.95 1.66
C ARG A 215 24.24 3.91 1.96
N ARG A 216 24.39 4.97 1.17
CA ARG A 216 25.43 6.00 1.38
C ARG A 216 25.25 6.69 2.73
N TYR A 217 24.01 6.98 3.11
CA TYR A 217 23.68 7.80 4.29
C TYR A 217 23.43 6.98 5.56
N ALA A 218 22.76 5.83 5.46
CA ALA A 218 22.42 5.01 6.61
C ALA A 218 23.67 4.49 7.35
N LYS A 219 23.82 4.74 8.67
CA LYS A 219 24.92 4.21 9.49
C LYS A 219 24.83 2.69 9.65
N ALA A 220 23.62 2.15 9.64
CA ALA A 220 23.34 0.73 9.85
C ALA A 220 22.19 0.27 8.94
N TYR A 221 22.48 0.14 7.64
CA TYR A 221 21.48 -0.13 6.63
C TYR A 221 20.84 -1.51 6.82
N ALA A 222 21.66 -2.56 6.86
CA ALA A 222 21.22 -3.94 6.97
C ALA A 222 20.55 -4.24 8.32
N ALA A 223 21.08 -3.65 9.40
CA ALA A 223 20.62 -3.90 10.75
C ALA A 223 19.36 -3.13 11.14
N LYS A 224 19.19 -1.89 10.68
CA LYS A 224 18.15 -0.97 11.16
C LYS A 224 17.30 -0.41 10.04
N THR A 225 17.90 0.32 9.10
CA THR A 225 17.16 1.03 8.04
C THR A 225 16.28 0.09 7.22
N ARG A 226 16.80 -1.08 6.81
CA ARG A 226 16.06 -2.08 6.03
C ARG A 226 14.75 -2.52 6.70
N LYS A 227 14.72 -2.58 8.03
CA LYS A 227 13.53 -3.00 8.81
C LYS A 227 12.40 -1.98 8.77
N LEU A 228 12.70 -0.70 8.51
CA LEU A 228 11.73 0.38 8.43
C LEU A 228 11.04 0.47 7.07
N ARG A 229 11.53 -0.29 6.09
CA ARG A 229 11.10 -0.20 4.70
C ARG A 229 10.10 -1.30 4.35
N VAL A 230 9.25 -1.01 3.38
CA VAL A 230 8.13 -1.84 2.89
C VAL A 230 8.58 -3.23 2.41
N GLU A 231 9.80 -3.37 1.90
CA GLU A 231 10.33 -4.64 1.39
C GLU A 231 10.38 -5.70 2.51
N THR A 232 10.60 -5.28 3.76
CA THR A 232 10.59 -6.18 4.92
C THR A 232 9.16 -6.61 5.32
N VAL A 233 8.16 -5.75 5.06
CA VAL A 233 6.77 -6.04 5.39
C VAL A 233 6.16 -6.99 4.36
N LEU A 234 6.41 -6.74 3.07
CA LEU A 234 5.91 -7.56 1.97
C LEU A 234 6.64 -8.91 1.85
N ASN A 235 7.87 -9.02 2.35
CA ASN A 235 8.76 -10.17 2.15
C ASN A 235 8.92 -10.51 0.65
N ASP A 236 8.97 -9.49 -0.21
CA ASP A 236 9.02 -9.58 -1.67
C ASP A 236 10.42 -9.31 -2.23
N ASP A 237 11.45 -9.35 -1.38
CA ASP A 237 12.83 -8.99 -1.71
C ASP A 237 12.97 -7.66 -2.47
N GLY A 238 12.04 -6.72 -2.24
CA GLY A 238 12.03 -5.39 -2.82
C GLY A 238 11.56 -5.28 -4.26
N GLU A 239 10.83 -6.27 -4.76
CA GLU A 239 10.19 -6.21 -6.07
C GLU A 239 9.28 -5.01 -6.23
N TRP A 240 8.45 -4.72 -5.22
CA TRP A 240 7.55 -3.57 -5.26
C TRP A 240 8.32 -2.25 -5.37
N TRP A 241 9.36 -2.06 -4.56
CA TRP A 241 10.17 -0.83 -4.61
C TRP A 241 10.88 -0.67 -5.95
N ARG A 242 11.41 -1.76 -6.52
CA ARG A 242 11.99 -1.76 -7.88
C ARG A 242 10.95 -1.39 -8.94
N LYS A 243 9.72 -1.89 -8.82
CA LYS A 243 8.62 -1.54 -9.72
C LYS A 243 8.22 -0.07 -9.59
N ALA A 244 8.11 0.44 -8.37
CA ALA A 244 7.73 1.82 -8.09
C ALA A 244 8.79 2.84 -8.60
N THR A 245 10.07 2.49 -8.51
CA THR A 245 11.17 3.37 -8.96
C THR A 245 11.53 3.20 -10.44
N ARG A 246 11.00 2.18 -11.12
CA ARG A 246 11.26 1.88 -12.53
C ARG A 246 11.02 3.08 -13.48
N PRO A 247 9.97 3.91 -13.34
CA PRO A 247 9.74 5.05 -14.24
C PRO A 247 10.86 6.10 -14.19
N PHE A 248 11.56 6.21 -13.07
CA PHE A 248 12.65 7.17 -12.87
C PHE A 248 14.03 6.61 -13.20
N ARG A 249 14.12 5.32 -13.54
CA ARG A 249 15.39 4.69 -13.89
C ARG A 249 15.78 5.01 -15.33
N ARG A 250 17.08 5.20 -15.55
CA ARG A 250 17.65 5.24 -16.89
C ARG A 250 17.45 3.90 -17.59
N ARG A 251 17.22 3.98 -18.91
CA ARG A 251 17.03 2.81 -19.77
C ARG A 251 18.35 2.05 -20.00
N GLN A 252 19.46 2.78 -20.03
CA GLN A 252 20.82 2.25 -20.12
C GLN A 252 21.67 2.80 -18.97
N ALA A 253 22.40 1.91 -18.29
CA ALA A 253 23.30 2.30 -17.21
C ALA A 253 24.58 2.90 -17.79
N THR A 254 25.02 4.03 -17.23
CA THR A 254 26.30 4.66 -17.56
C THR A 254 27.44 4.05 -16.73
N ASP A 255 28.70 4.33 -17.08
CA ASP A 255 29.85 3.87 -16.28
C ASP A 255 29.81 4.46 -14.87
N LEU A 256 29.42 5.73 -14.74
CA LEU A 256 29.20 6.41 -13.45
C LEU A 256 28.15 5.70 -12.59
N ASP A 257 27.09 5.20 -13.22
CA ASP A 257 26.05 4.45 -12.53
C ASP A 257 26.58 3.12 -11.98
N GLN A 258 27.44 2.42 -12.74
CA GLN A 258 28.05 1.16 -12.32
C GLN A 258 29.07 1.38 -11.19
N ILE A 259 29.84 2.47 -11.26
CA ILE A 259 30.75 2.89 -10.20
C ILE A 259 29.97 3.20 -8.91
N GLU A 260 28.86 3.92 -9.02
CA GLU A 260 27.98 4.22 -7.89
C GLU A 260 27.34 2.95 -7.31
N ASP A 261 26.83 2.04 -8.15
CA ASP A 261 26.25 0.78 -7.69
C ASP A 261 27.30 -0.08 -6.94
N SER A 262 28.54 -0.09 -7.43
CA SER A 262 29.68 -0.74 -6.77
C SER A 262 30.06 -0.05 -5.45
N GLU A 263 30.04 1.28 -5.39
CA GLU A 263 30.25 2.06 -4.17
C GLU A 263 29.21 1.70 -3.12
N LEU A 264 27.92 1.76 -3.49
CA LEU A 264 26.80 1.50 -2.58
C LEU A 264 26.80 0.05 -2.08
N ALA A 265 27.07 -0.92 -2.95
CA ALA A 265 27.25 -2.32 -2.58
C ALA A 265 28.46 -2.50 -1.64
N GLY A 266 29.56 -1.81 -1.91
CA GLY A 266 30.76 -1.82 -1.06
C GLY A 266 30.54 -1.16 0.31
N VAL A 267 29.65 -0.16 0.42
CA VAL A 267 29.25 0.43 1.71
C VAL A 267 28.40 -0.56 2.52
N GLU A 268 27.43 -1.23 1.88
CA GLU A 268 26.61 -2.27 2.53
C GLU A 268 27.47 -3.47 2.98
N ALA A 269 28.41 -3.92 2.15
CA ALA A 269 29.28 -5.05 2.47
C ALA A 269 30.28 -4.76 3.61
N ARG A 270 30.70 -3.50 3.76
CA ARG A 270 31.60 -3.05 4.84
C ARG A 270 30.86 -2.65 6.11
N GLU A 271 29.54 -2.79 6.16
CA GLU A 271 28.77 -2.53 7.38
C GLU A 271 29.32 -3.42 8.52
N PRO A 272 29.74 -2.82 9.66
CA PRO A 272 30.30 -3.59 10.75
C PRO A 272 29.25 -4.51 11.36
N MET A 273 29.72 -5.61 11.97
CA MET A 273 28.86 -6.53 12.68
C MET A 273 28.05 -5.78 13.77
N PRO A 274 26.72 -6.01 13.87
CA PRO A 274 25.90 -5.32 14.87
C PRO A 274 26.37 -5.63 16.29
N LYS A 275 26.24 -4.65 17.19
CA LYS A 275 26.61 -4.79 18.62
C LYS A 275 25.43 -5.07 19.53
N ASN A 276 24.20 -4.93 19.05
CA ASN A 276 22.99 -5.15 19.83
C ASN A 276 22.32 -6.44 19.36
N VAL A 277 21.90 -7.28 20.29
CA VAL A 277 21.18 -8.54 20.01
C VAL A 277 19.97 -8.29 19.09
N GLN A 278 19.18 -7.23 19.34
CA GLN A 278 17.97 -6.93 18.54
C GLN A 278 18.28 -6.62 17.07
N ASP A 279 19.48 -6.11 16.78
CA ASP A 279 19.89 -5.76 15.43
C ASP A 279 20.10 -7.03 14.56
N PHE A 280 20.43 -8.17 15.18
CA PHE A 280 20.56 -9.47 14.50
C PHE A 280 19.23 -10.13 14.10
N LYS A 281 18.10 -9.67 14.64
CA LYS A 281 16.78 -10.25 14.29
C LYS A 281 16.47 -9.96 12.82
N ASN A 282 16.31 -11.02 12.01
CA ASN A 282 16.12 -10.96 10.56
C ASN A 282 17.23 -10.19 9.80
N HIS A 283 18.46 -10.19 10.32
CA HIS A 283 19.60 -9.59 9.61
C HIS A 283 19.94 -10.40 8.34
N PRO A 284 20.24 -9.76 7.19
CA PRO A 284 20.47 -10.48 5.93
C PRO A 284 21.74 -11.36 5.96
N VAL A 285 22.78 -10.92 6.66
CA VAL A 285 24.10 -11.59 6.66
C VAL A 285 24.36 -12.48 7.90
N TYR A 286 23.74 -12.19 9.04
CA TYR A 286 24.09 -12.77 10.34
C TYR A 286 22.85 -13.36 11.02
N ALA A 287 23.05 -14.37 11.87
CA ALA A 287 21.97 -15.03 12.60
C ALA A 287 22.37 -15.37 14.06
N LEU A 288 21.48 -14.97 14.98
CA LEU A 288 21.31 -15.44 16.36
C LEU A 288 20.82 -16.89 16.44
N GLU A 289 21.44 -17.80 17.20
CA GLU A 289 20.80 -19.08 17.58
C GLU A 289 19.42 -18.84 18.22
N ARG A 290 19.32 -17.87 19.15
CA ARG A 290 18.05 -17.45 19.76
C ARG A 290 16.99 -16.93 18.80
N HIS A 291 17.39 -16.48 17.61
CA HIS A 291 16.52 -15.89 16.60
C HIS A 291 16.23 -16.85 15.45
N LEU A 292 16.77 -18.06 15.48
CA LEU A 292 16.42 -19.10 14.52
C LEU A 292 14.96 -19.48 14.71
N ARG A 293 14.22 -19.51 13.61
CA ARG A 293 12.83 -19.97 13.61
C ARG A 293 12.78 -21.45 13.96
N ARG A 294 11.60 -21.92 14.35
CA ARG A 294 11.36 -23.33 14.68
C ARG A 294 11.80 -24.30 13.57
N HIS A 295 11.62 -23.89 12.32
CA HIS A 295 11.97 -24.62 11.08
C HIS A 295 13.30 -24.17 10.46
N GLU A 296 14.14 -23.46 11.20
CA GLU A 296 15.50 -23.10 10.79
C GLU A 296 16.50 -23.90 11.65
N VAL A 297 17.55 -24.38 11.01
CA VAL A 297 18.63 -25.15 11.61
C VAL A 297 19.97 -24.68 11.06
N LEU A 298 21.03 -24.84 11.84
CA LEU A 298 22.39 -24.62 11.35
C LEU A 298 22.89 -25.86 10.61
N VAL A 299 23.70 -25.66 9.57
CA VAL A 299 24.40 -26.76 8.89
C VAL A 299 25.29 -27.51 9.91
N PRO A 300 25.39 -28.85 9.84
CA PRO A 300 26.32 -29.61 10.66
C PRO A 300 27.75 -29.06 10.57
N GLY A 301 28.36 -28.70 11.70
CA GLY A 301 29.72 -28.15 11.74
C GLY A 301 29.84 -26.64 11.44
N ALA A 302 28.74 -25.89 11.41
CA ALA A 302 28.77 -24.43 11.25
C ALA A 302 29.69 -23.76 12.30
N ARG A 303 30.65 -22.95 11.83
CA ARG A 303 31.58 -22.23 12.71
C ARG A 303 31.03 -20.86 13.07
N PRO A 304 31.05 -20.45 14.35
CA PRO A 304 30.62 -19.12 14.73
C PRO A 304 31.56 -18.07 14.14
N SER A 305 30.99 -17.02 13.57
CA SER A 305 31.73 -15.86 13.03
C SER A 305 32.13 -14.84 14.10
N GLY A 306 31.57 -14.97 15.30
CA GLY A 306 31.87 -14.10 16.43
C GLY A 306 31.01 -14.45 17.65
N THR A 307 31.26 -13.76 18.75
CA THR A 307 30.47 -13.87 19.98
C THR A 307 29.93 -12.51 20.40
N LEU A 308 28.75 -12.52 21.04
CA LEU A 308 28.10 -11.32 21.56
C LEU A 308 27.63 -11.56 22.99
N THR A 309 27.96 -10.66 23.90
CA THR A 309 27.43 -10.71 25.26
C THR A 309 25.98 -10.23 25.27
N ALA A 310 25.03 -11.09 25.61
CA ALA A 310 23.63 -10.70 25.77
C ALA A 310 23.40 -10.07 27.16
N GLY A 311 23.72 -8.78 27.30
CA GLY A 311 23.46 -8.00 28.51
C GLY A 311 23.34 -6.50 28.19
N GLY A 312 22.31 -5.84 28.75
CA GLY A 312 22.08 -4.40 28.57
C GLY A 312 23.19 -3.52 29.15
N ARG A 313 23.13 -2.21 28.87
CA ARG A 313 24.11 -1.20 29.29
C ARG A 313 24.49 -1.35 30.77
N GLY A 314 25.67 -1.90 31.03
CA GLY A 314 26.26 -2.00 32.37
C GLY A 314 26.59 -3.44 32.79
N GLY A 315 27.82 -3.89 32.49
CA GLY A 315 28.43 -5.06 33.10
C GLY A 315 28.29 -6.36 32.29
N GLY A 316 29.43 -6.86 31.79
CA GLY A 316 29.56 -8.09 30.99
C GLY A 316 29.26 -9.39 31.73
N ARG A 317 28.07 -9.53 32.33
CA ARG A 317 27.57 -10.74 33.01
C ARG A 317 26.43 -11.43 32.25
N GLY A 318 26.26 -11.12 30.96
CA GLY A 318 25.28 -11.79 30.10
C GLY A 318 25.83 -13.07 29.47
N PRO A 319 24.98 -14.06 29.14
CA PRO A 319 25.43 -15.24 28.39
C PRO A 319 26.03 -14.83 27.04
N LEU A 320 27.15 -15.46 26.70
CA LEU A 320 27.83 -15.28 25.41
C LEU A 320 27.06 -16.02 24.33
N GLU A 321 26.60 -15.27 23.34
CA GLU A 321 25.88 -15.81 22.20
C GLU A 321 26.79 -15.97 21.01
N LYS A 322 26.67 -17.11 20.33
CA LYS A 322 27.39 -17.39 19.09
C LYS A 322 26.64 -16.76 17.92
N ILE A 323 27.38 -16.00 17.10
CA ILE A 323 26.88 -15.40 15.87
C ILE A 323 27.27 -16.30 14.71
N TYR A 324 26.30 -16.69 13.88
CA TYR A 324 26.53 -17.45 12.65
C TYR A 324 26.24 -16.60 11.42
N ARG A 325 26.74 -17.02 10.25
CA ARG A 325 26.31 -16.40 8.99
C ARG A 325 24.95 -16.95 8.60
N ARG A 326 24.12 -16.11 8.00
CA ARG A 326 22.80 -16.52 7.49
C ARG A 326 22.90 -17.61 6.42
N LYS A 327 23.98 -17.66 5.65
CA LYS A 327 24.27 -18.71 4.66
C LYS A 327 24.38 -20.12 5.29
N ASP A 328 24.74 -20.20 6.56
CA ASP A 328 24.88 -21.46 7.30
C ASP A 328 23.56 -21.89 7.95
N VAL A 329 22.50 -21.07 7.81
CA VAL A 329 21.14 -21.40 8.27
C VAL A 329 20.39 -22.04 7.11
N ARG A 330 19.88 -23.25 7.33
CA ARG A 330 19.03 -23.97 6.37
C ARG A 330 17.62 -24.11 6.90
N ILE A 331 16.68 -24.18 5.96
CA ILE A 331 15.28 -24.45 6.27
C ILE A 331 15.13 -25.96 6.42
N ALA A 332 14.59 -26.39 7.56
CA ALA A 332 14.27 -27.78 7.84
C ALA A 332 12.74 -27.98 7.88
N ARG A 333 12.27 -29.02 7.19
CA ARG A 333 10.85 -29.34 7.04
C ARG A 333 10.62 -30.83 7.29
N SER A 334 9.40 -31.20 7.67
CA SER A 334 9.02 -32.61 7.81
C SER A 334 8.99 -33.30 6.44
N ALA A 335 9.06 -34.63 6.43
CA ALA A 335 8.99 -35.43 5.20
C ALA A 335 7.76 -35.07 4.35
N ASP A 336 6.56 -35.00 4.96
CA ASP A 336 5.32 -34.62 4.26
C ASP A 336 5.40 -33.23 3.61
N LYS A 337 6.08 -32.29 4.27
CA LYS A 337 6.19 -30.91 3.78
C LYS A 337 7.20 -30.82 2.64
N TRP A 338 8.22 -31.68 2.62
CA TRP A 338 9.10 -31.86 1.47
C TRP A 338 8.36 -32.52 0.31
N TYR A 339 7.52 -33.52 0.57
CA TYR A 339 6.72 -34.18 -0.46
C TYR A 339 5.77 -33.20 -1.16
N ARG A 340 5.11 -32.31 -0.41
CA ARG A 340 4.31 -31.20 -0.99
C ARG A 340 5.13 -30.17 -1.77
N MET A 341 6.46 -30.18 -1.65
CA MET A 341 7.39 -29.39 -2.47
C MET A 341 8.00 -30.22 -3.60
N GLY A 342 7.47 -31.43 -3.86
CA GLY A 342 7.97 -32.35 -4.88
C GLY A 342 9.30 -32.99 -4.53
N ARG A 343 9.59 -33.23 -3.24
CA ARG A 343 10.86 -33.82 -2.78
C ARG A 343 10.62 -34.97 -1.81
N LEU A 344 11.42 -36.03 -1.92
CA LEU A 344 11.43 -37.14 -0.98
C LEU A 344 12.70 -37.13 -0.14
N VAL A 345 12.57 -37.48 1.13
CA VAL A 345 13.72 -37.70 2.00
C VAL A 345 14.42 -38.97 1.57
N ARG A 346 15.75 -38.92 1.41
CA ARG A 346 16.56 -40.10 1.07
C ARG A 346 16.39 -41.19 2.14
N PRO A 347 16.43 -42.47 1.75
CA PRO A 347 16.40 -43.56 2.72
C PRO A 347 17.58 -43.45 3.69
N ASN A 348 17.34 -43.85 4.95
CA ASN A 348 18.34 -43.91 6.03
C ASN A 348 18.99 -42.56 6.42
N GLN A 349 18.32 -41.43 6.18
CA GLN A 349 18.79 -40.13 6.66
C GLN A 349 18.42 -39.88 8.12
N VAL A 350 19.37 -39.35 8.89
CA VAL A 350 19.14 -38.94 10.28
C VAL A 350 18.50 -37.54 10.30
N PRO A 351 17.39 -37.32 11.05
CA PRO A 351 16.77 -36.01 11.17
C PRO A 351 17.72 -34.97 11.79
N VAL A 352 17.74 -33.75 11.25
CA VAL A 352 18.59 -32.66 11.75
C VAL A 352 18.00 -32.04 13.03
N LYS A 353 16.68 -32.12 13.18
CA LYS A 353 15.98 -31.57 14.35
C LYS A 353 14.69 -32.32 14.59
N TRP A 354 14.43 -32.63 15.85
CA TRP A 354 13.18 -33.18 16.33
C TRP A 354 12.29 -32.04 16.82
N MET A 355 11.02 -32.05 16.38
CA MET A 355 10.07 -30.99 16.71
C MET A 355 8.94 -31.56 17.57
N PRO A 356 8.74 -31.04 18.80
CA PRO A 356 7.68 -31.53 19.65
C PRO A 356 6.32 -31.31 19.02
N ARG A 357 5.50 -32.36 18.94
CA ARG A 357 4.15 -32.22 18.43
C ARG A 357 3.36 -31.33 19.39
N ARG A 358 2.61 -30.35 18.87
CA ARG A 358 1.72 -29.54 19.73
C ARG A 358 0.64 -30.47 20.28
N ALA A 359 0.63 -30.68 21.60
CA ALA A 359 -0.47 -31.35 22.28
C ALA A 359 -1.76 -30.59 21.92
N ARG A 360 -2.72 -31.28 21.31
CA ARG A 360 -4.06 -30.72 21.12
C ARG A 360 -4.68 -30.63 22.51
N PRO A 361 -5.25 -29.48 22.92
CA PRO A 361 -6.12 -29.47 24.08
C PRO A 361 -7.23 -30.50 23.83
N ARG A 362 -7.29 -31.54 24.67
CA ARG A 362 -8.35 -32.53 24.66
C ARG A 362 -9.59 -31.86 25.24
N ASP A 363 -10.23 -31.02 24.44
CA ASP A 363 -11.51 -30.44 24.83
C ASP A 363 -12.58 -31.50 24.61
N GLY A 364 -13.07 -32.04 25.73
CA GLY A 364 -13.96 -33.18 25.78
C GLY A 364 -15.36 -32.81 25.32
N ARG A 365 -15.70 -33.14 24.08
CA ARG A 365 -17.07 -33.46 23.70
C ARG A 365 -17.08 -34.69 22.80
N ARG A 366 -17.33 -35.81 23.46
CA ARG A 366 -17.89 -37.05 22.92
C ARG A 366 -19.10 -36.67 22.07
N TYR A 367 -18.94 -36.69 20.75
CA TYR A 367 -20.06 -36.91 19.84
C TYR A 367 -19.88 -38.34 19.36
N GLU A 368 -20.78 -39.21 19.77
CA GLU A 368 -20.88 -40.58 19.30
C GLU A 368 -21.28 -40.53 17.83
N GLY A 369 -20.32 -40.86 16.98
CA GLY A 369 -20.53 -41.28 15.61
C GLY A 369 -19.69 -42.54 15.45
N GLU A 370 -20.36 -43.68 15.39
CA GLU A 370 -19.77 -44.99 15.23
C GLU A 370 -18.84 -45.01 14.00
N GLY A 371 -17.57 -45.24 14.29
CA GLY A 371 -16.51 -45.44 13.33
C GLY A 371 -15.39 -46.11 14.09
N GLU A 372 -15.48 -47.44 14.21
CA GLU A 372 -14.40 -48.28 14.68
C GLU A 372 -13.14 -48.00 13.86
N GLY A 373 -12.25 -47.22 14.46
CA GLY A 373 -10.89 -46.98 14.00
C GLY A 373 -10.01 -47.16 15.21
N ASP A 374 -9.72 -48.41 15.53
CA ASP A 374 -8.80 -48.84 16.58
C ASP A 374 -7.37 -48.48 16.18
N ASP A 375 -7.04 -47.18 16.23
CA ASP A 375 -5.66 -46.70 16.26
C ASP A 375 -5.40 -46.12 17.65
N LYS A 376 -5.15 -47.04 18.60
CA LYS A 376 -4.27 -46.76 19.75
C LYS A 376 -2.90 -46.37 19.20
N ASN A 377 -2.78 -45.11 18.80
CA ASN A 377 -1.56 -44.55 18.28
C ASN A 377 -0.64 -44.25 19.47
N GLU A 378 0.05 -45.28 19.98
CA GLU A 378 1.13 -45.16 20.99
C GLU A 378 2.29 -44.28 20.48
N ASP A 379 2.31 -43.96 19.18
CA ASP A 379 3.18 -42.98 18.51
C ASP A 379 2.68 -41.52 18.56
N ALA A 380 1.53 -41.25 19.21
CA ALA A 380 0.97 -39.89 19.28
C ALA A 380 1.85 -38.88 20.06
N THR A 381 2.85 -39.38 20.79
CA THR A 381 3.85 -38.62 21.57
C THR A 381 5.19 -38.41 20.87
N ALA A 382 5.42 -38.99 19.69
CA ALA A 382 6.71 -38.89 19.01
C ALA A 382 6.95 -37.48 18.42
N ASP A 383 8.15 -36.94 18.63
CA ASP A 383 8.61 -35.71 18.01
C ASP A 383 8.64 -35.85 16.49
N VAL A 384 8.24 -34.80 15.77
CA VAL A 384 8.23 -34.79 14.29
C VAL A 384 9.66 -34.58 13.78
N PRO A 385 10.23 -35.49 12.98
CA PRO A 385 11.55 -35.34 12.41
C PRO A 385 11.57 -34.28 11.31
N LEU A 386 12.60 -33.43 11.30
CA LEU A 386 12.84 -32.43 10.26
C LEU A 386 14.12 -32.73 9.50
N TYR A 387 14.05 -32.51 8.19
CA TYR A 387 15.13 -32.74 7.23
C TYR A 387 15.44 -31.44 6.47
N THR A 388 16.67 -31.28 6.02
CA THR A 388 17.09 -30.17 5.16
C THR A 388 16.98 -30.55 3.68
N THR A 389 17.06 -29.57 2.78
CA THR A 389 17.01 -29.81 1.33
C THR A 389 18.06 -30.82 0.84
N GLU A 390 19.25 -30.83 1.44
CA GLU A 390 20.38 -31.69 1.05
C GLU A 390 20.13 -33.17 1.37
N GLN A 391 19.20 -33.45 2.29
CA GLN A 391 18.78 -34.80 2.65
C GLN A 391 17.62 -35.30 1.77
N THR A 392 17.20 -34.51 0.79
CA THR A 392 16.04 -34.81 -0.06
C THR A 392 16.41 -34.83 -1.53
N ASP A 393 15.82 -35.77 -2.26
CA ASP A 393 15.88 -35.83 -3.72
C ASP A 393 14.57 -35.36 -4.33
N LEU A 394 14.61 -35.00 -5.62
CA LEU A 394 13.42 -34.64 -6.37
C LEU A 394 12.52 -35.88 -6.48
N TYR A 395 11.23 -35.71 -6.17
CA TYR A 395 10.24 -36.76 -6.38
C TYR A 395 9.99 -36.91 -7.88
N GLU A 396 10.23 -38.11 -8.39
CA GLU A 396 9.82 -38.50 -9.74
C GLU A 396 8.58 -39.39 -9.64
N ALA A 397 7.47 -38.93 -10.20
CA ALA A 397 6.25 -39.73 -10.28
C ALA A 397 6.42 -40.88 -11.29
N PRO A 398 5.74 -42.02 -11.09
CA PRO A 398 5.73 -43.10 -12.07
C PRO A 398 5.30 -42.58 -13.46
N PRO A 399 6.04 -42.89 -14.54
CA PRO A 399 5.74 -42.36 -15.87
C PRO A 399 4.42 -42.89 -16.39
N VAL A 400 3.78 -42.12 -17.28
CA VAL A 400 2.59 -42.56 -18.01
C VAL A 400 2.99 -43.72 -18.93
N ARG A 401 2.25 -44.83 -18.89
CA ARG A 401 2.47 -46.01 -19.75
C ARG A 401 1.16 -46.35 -20.47
N ASP A 402 1.23 -46.57 -21.78
CA ASP A 402 0.09 -46.94 -22.62
C ASP A 402 -1.12 -46.00 -22.47
N GLY A 403 -0.85 -44.68 -22.41
CA GLY A 403 -1.88 -43.66 -22.22
C GLY A 403 -2.53 -43.63 -20.83
N ARG A 404 -2.07 -44.44 -19.87
CA ARG A 404 -2.65 -44.57 -18.51
C ARG A 404 -1.83 -43.87 -17.45
N VAL A 405 -2.51 -43.09 -16.61
CA VAL A 405 -1.90 -42.32 -15.52
C VAL A 405 -2.00 -43.11 -14.22
N SER A 406 -0.87 -43.24 -13.49
CA SER A 406 -0.86 -43.92 -12.19
C SER A 406 -1.66 -43.13 -11.15
N LYS A 407 -2.63 -43.77 -10.50
CA LYS A 407 -3.52 -43.17 -9.49
C LYS A 407 -3.13 -43.64 -8.08
N ASN A 408 -3.31 -42.78 -7.09
CA ASN A 408 -3.15 -43.11 -5.68
C ASN A 408 -4.34 -43.96 -5.16
N LYS A 409 -4.32 -44.36 -3.89
CA LYS A 409 -5.40 -45.15 -3.24
C LYS A 409 -6.78 -44.46 -3.29
N PHE A 410 -6.81 -43.15 -3.49
CA PHE A 410 -8.03 -42.34 -3.58
C PHE A 410 -8.46 -42.06 -5.03
N GLY A 411 -7.81 -42.68 -6.03
CA GLY A 411 -8.13 -42.50 -7.44
C GLY A 411 -7.60 -41.19 -8.06
N ASN A 412 -6.80 -40.42 -7.33
CA ASN A 412 -6.27 -39.12 -7.75
C ASN A 412 -4.74 -39.16 -7.94
N ILE A 413 -4.15 -38.10 -8.45
CA ILE A 413 -2.68 -37.93 -8.50
C ILE A 413 -2.26 -36.67 -7.74
N ASP A 414 -1.21 -36.77 -6.94
CA ASP A 414 -0.69 -35.67 -6.13
C ASP A 414 0.19 -34.76 -7.00
N VAL A 415 -0.26 -33.53 -7.27
CA VAL A 415 0.46 -32.55 -8.10
C VAL A 415 0.52 -31.21 -7.37
N TYR A 416 1.33 -31.14 -6.31
CA TYR A 416 1.53 -29.90 -5.54
C TYR A 416 2.46 -28.91 -6.26
N VAL A 417 3.42 -29.42 -7.02
CA VAL A 417 4.38 -28.63 -7.81
C VAL A 417 4.50 -29.21 -9.22
N PRO A 418 4.86 -28.40 -10.24
CA PRO A 418 4.96 -28.87 -11.62
C PRO A 418 5.93 -30.05 -11.82
N SER A 419 6.96 -30.19 -10.98
CA SER A 419 7.91 -31.31 -11.07
C SER A 419 7.32 -32.66 -10.66
N MET A 420 6.13 -32.71 -10.05
CA MET A 420 5.44 -33.96 -9.69
C MET A 420 4.61 -34.53 -10.85
N ILE A 421 4.51 -33.81 -11.97
CA ILE A 421 3.81 -34.31 -13.15
C ILE A 421 4.62 -35.49 -13.73
N PRO A 422 3.99 -36.66 -13.92
CA PRO A 422 4.63 -37.81 -14.56
C PRO A 422 5.27 -37.46 -15.90
N ARG A 423 6.39 -38.11 -16.22
CA ARG A 423 6.95 -38.04 -17.58
C ARG A 423 5.93 -38.61 -18.57
N GLY A 424 5.70 -37.91 -19.67
CA GLY A 424 4.66 -38.23 -20.65
C GLY A 424 3.23 -37.85 -20.21
N GLY A 425 3.08 -37.13 -19.10
CA GLY A 425 1.80 -36.59 -18.64
C GLY A 425 1.76 -35.06 -18.71
N VAL A 426 0.56 -34.52 -18.88
CA VAL A 426 0.31 -33.06 -18.86
C VAL A 426 -0.81 -32.73 -17.87
N HIS A 427 -0.61 -31.67 -17.09
CA HIS A 427 -1.63 -31.15 -16.15
C HIS A 427 -2.48 -30.07 -16.83
N ILE A 428 -3.75 -30.37 -17.06
CA ILE A 428 -4.74 -29.45 -17.61
C ILE A 428 -5.51 -28.82 -16.47
N ARG A 429 -5.25 -27.53 -16.18
CA ARG A 429 -5.86 -26.77 -15.08
C ARG A 429 -7.14 -26.08 -15.55
N HIS A 430 -8.23 -26.83 -15.59
CA HIS A 430 -9.56 -26.30 -15.94
C HIS A 430 -10.65 -27.03 -15.16
N GLU A 431 -11.77 -26.35 -14.86
CA GLU A 431 -12.90 -26.94 -14.11
C GLU A 431 -13.55 -28.09 -14.90
N HIS A 432 -13.76 -27.87 -16.19
CA HIS A 432 -14.31 -28.88 -17.10
C HIS A 432 -13.34 -29.96 -17.56
N ALA A 433 -12.06 -29.93 -17.13
CA ALA A 433 -11.05 -30.83 -17.67
C ALA A 433 -11.37 -32.32 -17.41
N ALA A 434 -11.95 -32.64 -16.25
CA ALA A 434 -12.37 -34.00 -15.93
C ALA A 434 -13.51 -34.49 -16.82
N ARG A 435 -14.50 -33.63 -17.07
CA ARG A 435 -15.62 -33.95 -17.96
C ARG A 435 -15.15 -34.08 -19.41
N ALA A 436 -14.22 -33.23 -19.84
CA ALA A 436 -13.62 -33.28 -21.17
C ALA A 436 -12.86 -34.59 -21.40
N ALA A 437 -12.02 -35.00 -20.45
CA ALA A 437 -11.28 -36.25 -20.56
C ALA A 437 -12.20 -37.48 -20.58
N LEU A 438 -13.28 -37.45 -19.77
CA LEU A 438 -14.31 -38.50 -19.80
C LEU A 438 -15.03 -38.56 -21.15
N LEU A 439 -15.40 -37.41 -21.72
CA LEU A 439 -16.07 -37.34 -23.03
C LEU A 439 -15.13 -37.78 -24.17
N ALA A 440 -13.84 -37.51 -24.06
CA ALA A 440 -12.81 -37.97 -24.98
C ALA A 440 -12.55 -39.49 -24.91
N GLY A 441 -13.01 -40.17 -23.86
CA GLY A 441 -12.71 -41.59 -23.62
C GLY A 441 -11.26 -41.86 -23.22
N VAL A 442 -10.55 -40.86 -22.69
CA VAL A 442 -9.12 -40.93 -22.33
C VAL A 442 -8.97 -41.23 -20.84
N ASP A 443 -7.98 -42.06 -20.46
CA ASP A 443 -7.66 -42.27 -19.04
C ASP A 443 -7.06 -41.00 -18.43
N TYR A 444 -7.63 -40.56 -17.31
CA TYR A 444 -7.21 -39.37 -16.60
C TYR A 444 -7.16 -39.61 -15.10
N ALA A 445 -6.33 -38.81 -14.41
CA ALA A 445 -6.29 -38.76 -12.96
C ALA A 445 -6.61 -37.33 -12.48
N PRO A 446 -7.60 -37.10 -11.61
CA PRO A 446 -7.82 -35.79 -11.00
C PRO A 446 -6.59 -35.33 -10.23
N ALA A 447 -6.18 -34.07 -10.45
CA ALA A 447 -4.94 -33.54 -9.89
C ALA A 447 -5.19 -32.88 -8.52
N LEU A 448 -4.68 -33.50 -7.46
CA LEU A 448 -4.69 -32.94 -6.11
C LEU A 448 -3.58 -31.87 -6.01
N THR A 449 -4.00 -30.60 -5.98
CA THR A 449 -3.07 -29.45 -5.99
C THR A 449 -2.84 -28.85 -4.60
N GLY A 450 -3.72 -29.15 -3.64
CA GLY A 450 -3.60 -28.63 -2.28
C GLY A 450 -4.75 -29.04 -1.38
N PHE A 451 -4.80 -28.42 -0.20
CA PHE A 451 -5.88 -28.59 0.76
C PHE A 451 -6.40 -27.22 1.17
N SER A 452 -7.71 -27.04 1.12
CA SER A 452 -8.37 -25.87 1.69
C SER A 452 -8.79 -26.21 3.12
N PHE A 453 -8.54 -25.30 4.05
CA PHE A 453 -8.93 -25.47 5.44
C PHE A 453 -10.05 -24.48 5.74
N GLN A 454 -11.27 -24.99 5.90
CA GLN A 454 -12.42 -24.22 6.36
C GLN A 454 -12.72 -24.64 7.80
N GLY A 455 -12.44 -23.74 8.75
CA GLY A 455 -12.54 -24.05 10.17
C GLY A 455 -11.56 -25.15 10.60
N ARG A 456 -12.10 -26.27 11.11
CA ARG A 456 -11.30 -27.43 11.59
C ARG A 456 -11.18 -28.56 10.56
N HIS A 457 -11.89 -28.49 9.42
CA HIS A 457 -11.87 -29.52 8.38
C HIS A 457 -10.96 -29.10 7.22
N GLY A 458 -10.09 -30.00 6.78
CA GLY A 458 -9.26 -29.83 5.59
C GLY A 458 -9.86 -30.62 4.42
N THR A 459 -10.26 -29.92 3.37
CA THR A 459 -10.82 -30.53 2.15
C THR A 459 -9.75 -30.57 1.07
N ALA A 460 -9.64 -31.70 0.37
CA ALA A 460 -8.74 -31.88 -0.76
C ALA A 460 -9.19 -31.01 -1.95
N VAL A 461 -8.28 -30.20 -2.49
CA VAL A 461 -8.55 -29.32 -3.65
C VAL A 461 -8.04 -29.99 -4.91
N LEU A 462 -8.98 -30.59 -5.65
CA LEU A 462 -8.73 -31.12 -6.99
C LEU A 462 -8.85 -29.98 -7.99
N SER A 463 -7.77 -29.68 -8.70
CA SER A 463 -7.73 -28.62 -9.71
C SER A 463 -7.28 -29.22 -11.02
N GLY A 464 -8.24 -29.47 -11.91
CA GLY A 464 -8.00 -30.06 -13.22
C GLY A 464 -7.62 -31.55 -13.18
N VAL A 465 -7.01 -32.03 -14.27
CA VAL A 465 -6.64 -33.44 -14.46
C VAL A 465 -5.26 -33.59 -15.06
N VAL A 466 -4.63 -34.73 -14.81
CA VAL A 466 -3.45 -35.20 -15.54
C VAL A 466 -3.88 -36.23 -16.56
N VAL A 467 -3.46 -36.03 -17.82
CA VAL A 467 -3.69 -36.94 -18.96
C VAL A 467 -2.36 -37.24 -19.64
N ALA A 468 -2.31 -38.27 -20.48
CA ALA A 468 -1.14 -38.51 -21.32
C ALA A 468 -0.92 -37.34 -22.29
N GLU A 469 0.35 -37.03 -22.57
CA GLU A 469 0.74 -35.89 -23.42
C GLU A 469 0.14 -35.97 -24.83
N GLU A 470 -0.01 -37.18 -25.37
CA GLU A 470 -0.63 -37.45 -26.68
C GLU A 470 -2.08 -37.00 -26.79
N PHE A 471 -2.84 -36.99 -25.68
CA PHE A 471 -4.25 -36.59 -25.66
C PHE A 471 -4.48 -35.14 -25.26
N ARG A 472 -3.41 -34.37 -25.05
CA ARG A 472 -3.48 -32.98 -24.61
C ARG A 472 -4.42 -32.14 -25.47
N GLU A 473 -4.21 -32.18 -26.78
CA GLU A 473 -4.93 -31.34 -27.75
C GLU A 473 -6.41 -31.75 -27.84
N ALA A 474 -6.69 -33.05 -27.85
CA ALA A 474 -8.05 -33.58 -27.88
C ALA A 474 -8.87 -33.13 -26.66
N VAL A 475 -8.29 -33.23 -25.45
CA VAL A 475 -8.97 -32.79 -24.23
C VAL A 475 -9.16 -31.27 -24.22
N TRP A 476 -8.17 -30.51 -24.70
CA TRP A 476 -8.28 -29.05 -24.75
C TRP A 476 -9.36 -28.57 -25.72
N ALA A 477 -9.46 -29.16 -26.92
CA ALA A 477 -10.51 -28.84 -27.89
C ALA A 477 -11.92 -29.07 -27.31
N ILE A 478 -12.11 -30.13 -26.52
CA ILE A 478 -13.38 -30.41 -25.86
C ILE A 478 -13.65 -29.42 -24.72
N VAL A 479 -12.63 -29.01 -23.97
CA VAL A 479 -12.76 -27.95 -22.95
C VAL A 479 -13.21 -26.63 -23.57
N GLU A 480 -12.59 -26.23 -24.68
CA GLU A 480 -12.98 -25.02 -25.42
C GLU A 480 -14.41 -25.13 -25.94
N GLY A 481 -14.78 -26.26 -26.55
CA GLY A 481 -16.16 -26.49 -27.02
C GLY A 481 -17.20 -26.45 -25.89
N MET A 482 -16.89 -26.96 -24.70
CA MET A 482 -17.79 -26.83 -23.54
C MET A 482 -17.94 -25.38 -23.07
N ALA A 483 -16.84 -24.60 -23.08
CA ALA A 483 -16.89 -23.19 -22.74
C ALA A 483 -17.70 -22.37 -23.76
N ASP A 484 -17.64 -22.75 -25.04
CA ASP A 484 -18.44 -22.13 -26.11
C ASP A 484 -19.93 -22.38 -25.90
N VAL A 485 -20.32 -23.64 -25.64
CA VAL A 485 -21.71 -24.01 -25.35
C VAL A 485 -22.23 -23.30 -24.09
N GLU A 486 -21.43 -23.21 -23.03
CA GLU A 486 -21.83 -22.46 -21.82
C GLU A 486 -22.06 -20.97 -22.10
N ARG A 487 -21.22 -20.36 -22.94
CA ARG A 487 -21.39 -18.96 -23.36
C ARG A 487 -22.66 -18.78 -24.18
N GLU A 488 -22.94 -19.68 -25.13
CA GLU A 488 -24.17 -19.66 -25.92
C GLU A 488 -25.40 -19.77 -25.02
N VAL A 489 -25.43 -20.71 -24.09
CA VAL A 489 -26.53 -20.88 -23.13
C VAL A 489 -26.70 -19.64 -22.23
N GLU A 490 -25.60 -19.02 -21.79
CA GLU A 490 -25.67 -17.80 -20.98
C GLU A 490 -26.18 -16.61 -21.81
N ASP A 491 -25.74 -16.47 -23.07
CA ASP A 491 -26.21 -15.44 -23.98
C ASP A 491 -27.68 -15.64 -24.36
N GLU A 492 -28.14 -16.88 -24.55
CA GLU A 492 -29.55 -17.21 -24.70
C GLU A 492 -30.34 -16.82 -23.45
N ARG A 493 -29.83 -17.12 -22.25
CA ARG A 493 -30.47 -16.75 -20.98
C ARG A 493 -30.54 -15.23 -20.80
N ARG A 494 -29.45 -14.52 -21.08
CA ARG A 494 -29.39 -13.04 -21.06
C ARG A 494 -30.34 -12.45 -22.11
N GLY A 495 -30.37 -13.04 -23.31
CA GLY A 495 -31.26 -12.66 -24.39
C GLY A 495 -32.73 -12.84 -24.03
N LEU A 496 -33.09 -13.96 -23.40
CA LEU A 496 -34.43 -14.20 -22.88
C LEU A 496 -34.80 -13.21 -21.77
N ALA A 497 -33.89 -12.92 -20.84
CA ALA A 497 -34.10 -11.92 -19.80
C ALA A 497 -34.30 -10.51 -20.40
N ALA A 498 -33.48 -10.12 -21.37
CA ALA A 498 -33.61 -8.85 -22.09
C ALA A 498 -34.95 -8.78 -22.84
N ARG A 499 -35.34 -9.84 -23.55
CA ARG A 499 -36.65 -9.92 -24.23
C ARG A 499 -37.82 -9.80 -23.24
N ARG A 500 -37.73 -10.40 -22.05
CA ARG A 500 -38.72 -10.26 -20.98
C ARG A 500 -38.80 -8.82 -20.46
N MET A 501 -37.67 -8.15 -20.27
CA MET A 501 -37.63 -6.74 -19.86
C MET A 501 -38.19 -5.81 -20.94
N TRP A 502 -37.83 -6.02 -22.21
CA TRP A 502 -38.36 -5.28 -23.35
C TRP A 502 -39.87 -5.46 -23.50
N ARG A 503 -40.38 -6.68 -23.33
CA ARG A 503 -41.82 -6.92 -23.31
C ARG A 503 -42.50 -6.11 -22.20
N ARG A 504 -41.95 -6.12 -20.98
CA ARG A 504 -42.47 -5.32 -19.85
C ARG A 504 -42.46 -3.83 -20.16
N LEU A 505 -41.37 -3.30 -20.69
CA LEU A 505 -41.25 -1.89 -21.06
C LEU A 505 -42.27 -1.50 -22.14
N LEU A 506 -42.38 -2.27 -23.22
CA LEU A 506 -43.32 -2.00 -24.32
C LEU A 506 -44.78 -2.12 -23.87
N MET A 507 -45.10 -3.10 -23.03
CA MET A 507 -46.43 -3.18 -22.42
C MET A 507 -46.72 -1.98 -21.52
N GLY A 508 -45.75 -1.57 -20.69
CA GLY A 508 -45.85 -0.35 -19.89
C GLY A 508 -46.04 0.91 -20.72
N LEU A 509 -45.29 1.06 -21.82
CA LEU A 509 -45.44 2.18 -22.75
C LEU A 509 -46.79 2.18 -23.47
N ARG A 510 -47.30 1.01 -23.88
CA ARG A 510 -48.64 0.88 -24.48
C ARG A 510 -49.76 1.20 -23.48
N ILE A 511 -49.62 0.74 -22.23
CA ILE A 511 -50.56 1.08 -21.16
C ILE A 511 -50.52 2.59 -20.90
N ARG A 512 -49.32 3.17 -20.81
CA ARG A 512 -49.10 4.61 -20.67
C ARG A 512 -49.75 5.37 -21.83
N GLU A 513 -49.44 5.04 -23.08
CA GLU A 513 -50.04 5.67 -24.26
C GLU A 513 -51.57 5.56 -24.26
N ARG A 514 -52.12 4.39 -23.90
CA ARG A 514 -53.58 4.21 -23.78
C ARG A 514 -54.19 5.11 -22.71
N ILE A 515 -53.56 5.21 -21.53
CA ILE A 515 -54.01 6.08 -20.43
C ILE A 515 -53.98 7.55 -20.88
N TRP A 516 -52.89 7.99 -21.52
CA TRP A 516 -52.71 9.38 -21.94
C TRP A 516 -53.36 9.72 -23.29
N SER A 517 -53.95 8.77 -24.01
CA SER A 517 -54.60 9.01 -25.31
C SER A 517 -55.87 9.89 -25.23
N ARG A 518 -56.37 10.15 -24.02
CA ARG A 518 -57.59 10.94 -23.75
C ARG A 518 -57.34 12.12 -22.81
N VAL A 519 -56.09 12.46 -22.56
CA VAL A 519 -55.67 13.50 -21.62
C VAL A 519 -54.90 14.57 -22.40
N ASP A 520 -55.17 15.84 -22.15
CA ASP A 520 -54.51 16.96 -22.84
C ASP A 520 -53.01 17.03 -22.49
N GLU A 521 -52.19 17.56 -23.40
CA GLU A 521 -50.71 17.60 -23.24
C GLU A 521 -50.25 18.34 -21.99
N GLU A 522 -51.02 19.34 -21.52
CA GLU A 522 -50.71 20.12 -20.32
C GLU A 522 -50.93 19.30 -19.03
N GLU A 523 -52.05 18.58 -18.90
CA GLU A 523 -52.32 17.67 -17.76
C GLU A 523 -51.30 16.53 -17.68
N ARG A 524 -50.85 16.01 -18.83
CA ARG A 524 -49.81 14.98 -18.89
C ARG A 524 -48.47 15.51 -18.35
N ARG A 525 -48.11 16.74 -18.68
CA ARG A 525 -46.83 17.33 -18.28
C ARG A 525 -46.78 17.65 -16.79
N GLU A 526 -47.92 18.00 -16.20
CA GLU A 526 -48.06 18.21 -14.76
C GLU A 526 -47.94 16.90 -13.97
N ALA A 527 -48.63 15.84 -14.40
CA ALA A 527 -48.55 14.53 -13.75
C ALA A 527 -47.17 13.87 -13.85
N GLU A 528 -46.44 14.05 -14.97
CA GLU A 528 -45.07 13.55 -15.13
C GLU A 528 -44.06 14.31 -14.24
N ALA A 529 -44.32 15.59 -13.95
CA ALA A 529 -43.52 16.38 -13.01
C ALA A 529 -43.78 15.96 -11.55
N GLU A 530 -44.99 15.52 -11.23
CA GLU A 530 -45.39 15.04 -9.91
C GLU A 530 -44.85 13.62 -9.61
N ALA A 531 -44.95 12.69 -10.58
CA ALA A 531 -44.49 11.31 -10.43
C ALA A 531 -42.95 11.16 -10.35
N GLY A 532 -42.19 12.13 -10.87
CA GLY A 532 -40.72 12.16 -10.74
C GLY A 532 -40.22 12.41 -9.32
N SER A 533 -41.11 12.78 -8.38
CA SER A 533 -40.76 13.11 -6.99
C SER A 533 -41.09 12.00 -5.97
N GLU A 534 -41.90 11.00 -6.32
CA GLU A 534 -42.27 9.88 -5.44
C GLU A 534 -42.00 8.55 -6.16
N THR A 535 -40.81 7.96 -6.00
CA THR A 535 -40.59 6.51 -6.16
C THR A 535 -39.20 6.12 -5.63
N THR A 536 -39.07 6.10 -4.30
CA THR A 536 -38.15 5.21 -3.59
C THR A 536 -38.97 4.38 -2.64
N ASP A 537 -38.82 3.07 -2.75
CA ASP A 537 -39.47 1.99 -1.99
C ASP A 537 -40.82 1.48 -2.51
N GLU A 538 -40.89 0.15 -2.63
CA GLU A 538 -42.08 -0.69 -2.85
C GLU A 538 -42.53 -0.96 -4.31
N PHE A 539 -41.81 -1.86 -4.99
CA PHE A 539 -42.37 -2.67 -6.09
C PHE A 539 -41.86 -4.12 -5.99
N ASP A 540 -42.24 -4.78 -4.88
CA ASP A 540 -42.20 -6.24 -4.76
C ASP A 540 -43.59 -6.77 -5.09
N MET A 541 -43.84 -7.01 -6.38
CA MET A 541 -45.03 -7.73 -6.83
C MET A 541 -44.61 -9.17 -7.11
N VAL A 542 -44.95 -10.03 -6.16
CA VAL A 542 -44.98 -11.49 -6.28
C VAL A 542 -45.75 -11.84 -7.56
N VAL A 543 -45.09 -12.57 -8.47
CA VAL A 543 -45.77 -13.22 -9.60
C VAL A 543 -45.64 -14.71 -9.36
N ASP A 544 -46.80 -15.33 -9.14
CA ASP A 544 -46.97 -16.78 -8.94
C ASP A 544 -46.21 -17.60 -9.98
N ASP A 545 -45.44 -18.57 -9.48
CA ASP A 545 -44.97 -19.73 -10.23
C ASP A 545 -46.17 -20.67 -10.50
N GLU A 546 -46.98 -20.38 -11.52
CA GLU A 546 -47.89 -21.36 -12.12
C GLU A 546 -47.68 -21.42 -13.64
N ASP A 547 -46.78 -22.33 -14.04
CA ASP A 547 -46.87 -23.03 -15.33
C ASP A 547 -46.63 -24.53 -15.04
N GLY A 548 -47.56 -25.10 -14.28
CA GLY A 548 -47.77 -26.55 -14.19
C GLY A 548 -48.59 -27.00 -15.40
N GLY A 549 -48.02 -27.92 -16.20
CA GLY A 549 -48.62 -28.43 -17.42
C GLY A 549 -50.03 -29.01 -17.23
N GLY A 550 -50.97 -28.52 -18.04
CA GLY A 550 -52.30 -29.10 -18.22
C GLY A 550 -52.45 -29.63 -19.64
N GLY A 551 -52.38 -30.96 -19.79
CA GLY A 551 -52.66 -31.67 -21.03
C GLY A 551 -54.14 -31.63 -21.39
N PHE A 552 -54.43 -31.39 -22.66
CA PHE A 552 -55.75 -31.56 -23.26
C PHE A 552 -55.84 -32.99 -23.81
N MET A 553 -56.68 -33.84 -23.21
CA MET A 553 -57.19 -35.03 -23.91
C MET A 553 -58.38 -34.61 -24.76
N VAL A 554 -58.35 -35.00 -26.03
CA VAL A 554 -59.51 -35.01 -26.92
C VAL A 554 -60.02 -36.44 -26.93
N GLU A 555 -61.31 -36.59 -26.59
CA GLU A 555 -62.21 -37.76 -26.62
C GLU A 555 -61.63 -39.19 -26.67
#